data_AF-A0A3D4PP90-F1
#
_entry.id   AF-A0A3D4PP90-F1
#
_cell.length_a   1.000
_cell.length_b   1.000
_cell.length_c   1.000
_cell.angle_alpha   90.00
_cell.angle_beta   90.00
_cell.angle_gamma   90.00
#
_symmetry.space_group_name_H-M   'P 1'
#
loop_
_entity.id
_entity.type
_entity.pdbx_description
1 polymer ?
#
loop_
_entity_poly.entity_id
_entity_poly.type
_entity_poly.pdbx_seq_one_letter_code
_entity_poly.pdbx_strand_id
1 'polypeptide(L)'
;MTHTTLPAQRAAQLLLLRAVATYTVAGLAAGLFYREFTKANGYPEGMMGQLGLAHTHILTLGMIVLLIVLALEKVFSLSSNRLFPWFFWIYNAGVVVTTAMQIWHGMLQVQGLESSKMIAGIAGLGHMLVGAGFVLLLLSLRTAIRRAPVSQVAVAQELAR
;
A
#
# COMPACT_ATOMS: atom_id res chain seq x y z
N MET A 1 -1.49 -34.37 -7.70
CA MET A 1 -0.46 -33.52 -7.08
C MET A 1 -1.10 -32.18 -6.73
N THR A 2 -1.74 -32.10 -5.57
CA THR A 2 -2.49 -30.93 -5.11
C THR A 2 -2.37 -30.89 -3.58
N HIS A 3 -2.39 -29.70 -2.98
CA HIS A 3 -2.65 -29.39 -1.55
C HIS A 3 -1.57 -28.71 -0.69
N THR A 4 -0.33 -28.46 -1.14
CA THR A 4 0.65 -27.78 -0.26
C THR A 4 0.57 -26.24 -0.24
N THR A 5 -0.19 -25.61 -1.14
CA THR A 5 -0.23 -24.13 -1.26
C THR A 5 -1.31 -23.45 -0.41
N LEU A 6 -2.32 -24.18 0.06
CA LEU A 6 -3.48 -23.62 0.78
C LEU A 6 -3.13 -22.94 2.12
N PRO A 7 -2.22 -23.47 2.96
CA PRO A 7 -1.87 -22.82 4.23
C PRO A 7 -1.10 -21.50 4.05
N ALA A 8 -0.14 -21.48 3.12
CA ALA A 8 0.69 -20.31 2.86
C ALA A 8 -0.11 -19.15 2.24
N GLN A 9 -1.01 -19.46 1.31
CA GLN A 9 -1.90 -18.47 0.69
C GLN A 9 -2.88 -17.88 1.71
N ARG A 10 -3.46 -18.70 2.60
CA ARG A 10 -4.32 -18.21 3.69
C ARG A 10 -3.56 -17.29 4.64
N ALA A 11 -2.33 -17.65 5.01
CA ALA A 11 -1.49 -16.81 5.86
C ALA A 11 -1.19 -15.46 5.21
N ALA A 12 -0.87 -15.43 3.90
CA ALA A 12 -0.65 -14.21 3.14
C ALA A 12 -1.91 -13.34 3.06
N GLN A 13 -3.08 -13.94 2.83
CA GLN A 13 -4.36 -13.22 2.82
C GLN A 13 -4.69 -12.58 4.17
N LEU A 14 -4.49 -13.32 5.26
CA LEU A 14 -4.70 -12.78 6.61
C LEU A 14 -3.70 -11.67 6.95
N LEU A 15 -2.45 -11.79 6.50
CA LEU A 15 -1.44 -10.75 6.66
C LEU A 15 -1.82 -9.47 5.91
N LEU A 16 -2.22 -9.58 4.64
CA LEU A 16 -2.70 -8.47 3.83
C LEU A 16 -3.96 -7.84 4.44
N LEU A 17 -4.92 -8.64 4.90
CA LEU A 17 -6.14 -8.15 5.54
C LEU A 17 -5.85 -7.35 6.81
N ARG A 18 -4.93 -7.84 7.65
CA ARG A 18 -4.48 -7.12 8.85
C ARG A 18 -3.83 -5.79 8.48
N ALA A 19 -2.97 -5.77 7.46
CA ALA A 19 -2.35 -4.54 6.98
C ALA A 19 -3.40 -3.54 6.47
N VAL A 20 -4.34 -3.99 5.64
CA VAL A 20 -5.46 -3.18 5.15
C VAL A 20 -6.24 -2.58 6.32
N ALA A 21 -6.66 -3.40 7.29
CA ALA A 21 -7.42 -2.93 8.44
C ALA A 21 -6.65 -1.86 9.24
N THR A 22 -5.35 -2.07 9.47
CA THR A 22 -4.47 -1.10 10.13
C THR A 22 -4.42 0.22 9.36
N TYR A 23 -4.22 0.20 8.05
CA TYR A 23 -4.20 1.43 7.24
C TYR A 23 -5.56 2.09 7.10
N THR A 24 -6.66 1.33 7.10
CA THR A 24 -8.01 1.92 7.14
C THR A 24 -8.19 2.73 8.41
N VAL A 25 -7.88 2.15 9.57
CA VAL A 25 -7.97 2.85 10.86
C VAL A 25 -7.02 4.05 10.89
N ALA A 26 -5.76 3.86 10.50
CA ALA A 26 -4.78 4.94 10.46
C ALA A 26 -5.17 6.07 9.51
N GLY A 27 -5.73 5.74 8.34
CA GLY A 27 -6.18 6.72 7.35
C GLY A 27 -7.36 7.53 7.86
N LEU A 28 -8.39 6.88 8.42
CA LEU A 28 -9.53 7.58 9.03
C LEU A 28 -9.07 8.48 10.19
N ALA A 29 -8.17 7.98 11.06
CA ALA A 29 -7.58 8.74 12.14
C ALA A 29 -6.78 9.95 11.62
N ALA A 30 -5.99 9.78 10.56
CA ALA A 30 -5.23 10.87 9.94
C ALA A 30 -6.15 11.95 9.33
N GLY A 31 -7.29 11.56 8.76
CA GLY A 31 -8.28 12.51 8.24
C GLY A 31 -8.93 13.34 9.34
N LEU A 32 -9.27 12.70 10.47
CA LEU A 32 -9.75 13.41 11.66
C LEU A 32 -8.65 14.31 12.25
N PHE A 33 -7.44 13.80 12.40
CA PHE A 33 -6.29 14.54 12.90
C PHE A 33 -6.02 15.80 12.07
N TYR A 34 -6.02 15.69 10.75
CA TYR A 34 -5.87 16.84 9.85
C TYR A 34 -6.89 17.95 10.16
N ARG A 35 -8.18 17.59 10.30
CA ARG A 35 -9.25 18.56 10.54
C ARG A 35 -9.12 19.24 11.90
N GLU A 36 -8.91 18.46 12.96
CA GLU A 36 -8.83 19.00 14.32
C GLU A 36 -7.52 19.78 14.55
N PHE A 37 -6.40 19.31 13.99
CA PHE A 37 -5.10 19.96 14.16
C PHE A 37 -5.02 21.29 13.41
N THR A 38 -5.51 21.36 12.17
CA THR A 38 -5.54 22.62 11.40
C THR A 38 -6.43 23.65 12.06
N LYS A 39 -7.63 23.24 12.50
CA LYS A 39 -8.56 24.08 13.25
C LYS A 39 -7.95 24.61 14.55
N ALA A 40 -7.30 23.75 15.33
CA ALA A 40 -6.67 24.15 16.60
C ALA A 40 -5.52 25.15 16.43
N ASN A 41 -4.85 25.16 15.27
CA ASN A 41 -3.76 26.08 14.97
C ASN A 41 -4.20 27.29 14.12
N GLY A 42 -5.51 27.51 13.91
CA GLY A 42 -6.03 28.63 13.13
C GLY A 42 -5.63 28.60 11.64
N TYR A 43 -5.27 27.43 11.13
CA TYR A 43 -4.87 27.25 9.74
C TYR A 43 -6.10 27.36 8.82
N PRO A 44 -6.02 28.05 7.66
CA PRO A 44 -7.20 28.29 6.84
C PRO A 44 -7.90 27.00 6.41
N GLU A 45 -9.23 26.96 6.60
CA GLU A 45 -10.04 25.79 6.24
C GLU A 45 -9.96 25.52 4.73
N GLY A 46 -9.79 24.25 4.36
CA GLY A 46 -9.76 23.82 2.95
C GLY A 46 -8.41 23.98 2.22
N MET A 47 -7.39 24.58 2.86
CA MET A 47 -6.05 24.64 2.28
C MET A 47 -5.38 23.25 2.29
N MET A 48 -5.14 22.70 1.11
CA MET A 48 -4.44 21.43 0.91
C MET A 48 -2.95 21.57 1.28
N GLY A 49 -2.57 21.05 2.44
CA GLY A 49 -1.17 20.90 2.88
C GLY A 49 -0.67 19.45 2.87
N GLN A 50 0.60 19.24 3.21
CA GLN A 50 1.19 17.88 3.31
C GLN A 50 0.43 16.98 4.29
N LEU A 51 -0.18 17.56 5.32
CA LEU A 51 -0.99 16.83 6.30
C LEU A 51 -2.29 16.26 5.68
N GLY A 52 -2.90 16.96 4.73
CA GLY A 52 -4.06 16.45 3.98
C GLY A 52 -3.68 15.34 3.00
N LEU A 53 -2.48 15.42 2.41
CA LEU A 53 -1.94 14.36 1.55
C LEU A 53 -1.66 13.07 2.32
N ALA A 54 -1.28 13.15 3.59
CA ALA A 54 -1.06 11.95 4.41
C ALA A 54 -2.30 11.05 4.47
N HIS A 55 -3.49 11.63 4.70
CA HIS A 55 -4.75 10.89 4.71
C HIS A 55 -4.98 10.13 3.40
N THR A 56 -4.84 10.82 2.26
CA THR A 56 -5.09 10.21 0.95
C THR A 56 -4.07 9.14 0.59
N HIS A 57 -2.80 9.32 0.96
CA HIS A 57 -1.76 8.33 0.72
C HIS A 57 -1.93 7.09 1.62
N ILE A 58 -2.30 7.26 2.89
CA ILE A 58 -2.58 6.13 3.78
C ILE A 58 -3.76 5.30 3.23
N LEU A 59 -4.87 5.94 2.84
CA LEU A 59 -6.01 5.20 2.31
C LEU A 59 -5.73 4.61 0.93
N THR A 60 -5.05 5.34 0.04
CA THR A 60 -4.82 4.85 -1.32
C THR A 60 -3.74 3.77 -1.36
N LEU A 61 -2.55 4.06 -0.81
CA LEU A 61 -1.42 3.12 -0.85
C LEU A 61 -1.53 2.03 0.22
N GLY A 62 -1.95 2.40 1.43
CA GLY A 62 -2.07 1.46 2.54
C GLY A 62 -3.32 0.57 2.46
N MET A 63 -4.48 1.13 2.09
CA MET A 63 -5.73 0.37 2.04
C MET A 63 -6.09 -0.10 0.62
N ILE A 64 -6.27 0.80 -0.35
CA ILE A 64 -6.77 0.42 -1.70
C ILE A 64 -5.77 -0.50 -2.42
N VAL A 65 -4.50 -0.12 -2.50
CA VAL A 65 -3.49 -0.95 -3.19
C VAL A 65 -3.37 -2.32 -2.52
N LEU A 66 -3.34 -2.39 -1.18
CA LEU A 66 -3.26 -3.68 -0.49
C LEU A 66 -4.54 -4.52 -0.61
N LEU A 67 -5.73 -3.90 -0.73
CA LEU A 67 -6.96 -4.60 -1.09
C LEU A 67 -6.90 -5.20 -2.50
N ILE A 68 -6.36 -4.45 -3.46
CA ILE A 68 -6.12 -4.96 -4.82
C ILE A 68 -5.14 -6.13 -4.75
N VAL A 69 -4.05 -6.02 -3.99
CA VAL A 69 -3.08 -7.11 -3.83
C VAL A 69 -3.70 -8.31 -3.13
N LEU A 70 -4.61 -8.13 -2.17
CA LEU A 70 -5.38 -9.21 -1.55
C LEU A 70 -6.24 -9.95 -2.59
N ALA A 71 -6.92 -9.23 -3.47
CA ALA A 71 -7.67 -9.82 -4.56
C ALA A 71 -6.76 -10.56 -5.56
N LEU A 72 -5.62 -9.98 -5.92
CA LEU A 72 -4.63 -10.62 -6.80
C LEU A 72 -4.02 -11.87 -6.15
N GLU A 73 -3.74 -11.85 -4.84
CA GLU A 73 -3.27 -13.01 -4.09
C GLU A 73 -4.31 -14.13 -4.11
N LYS A 74 -5.59 -13.80 -3.98
CA LYS A 74 -6.69 -14.77 -4.05
C LYS A 74 -6.78 -15.46 -5.42
N VAL A 75 -6.54 -14.72 -6.51
CA VAL A 75 -6.66 -15.24 -7.89
C VAL A 75 -5.39 -15.94 -8.36
N PHE A 76 -4.22 -15.34 -8.13
CA PHE A 76 -2.95 -15.76 -8.72
C PHE A 76 -2.01 -16.48 -7.75
N SER A 77 -2.34 -16.55 -6.46
CA SER A 77 -1.45 -17.13 -5.43
C SER A 77 -0.04 -16.52 -5.49
N LEU A 78 0.05 -15.17 -5.47
CA LEU A 78 1.31 -14.42 -5.58
C LEU A 78 2.32 -14.83 -4.51
N SER A 79 1.85 -15.21 -3.32
CA SER A 79 2.66 -15.67 -2.19
C SER A 79 3.44 -16.97 -2.47
N SER A 80 3.11 -17.69 -3.54
CA SER A 80 3.91 -18.81 -4.04
C SER A 80 5.26 -18.38 -4.64
N ASN A 81 5.44 -17.08 -4.88
CA ASN A 81 6.70 -16.50 -5.32
C ASN A 81 7.49 -15.95 -4.13
N ARG A 82 8.79 -16.28 -4.04
CA ARG A 82 9.73 -15.73 -3.04
C ARG A 82 9.85 -14.21 -3.05
N LEU A 83 9.44 -13.54 -4.14
CA LEU A 83 9.43 -12.08 -4.24
C LEU A 83 8.28 -11.43 -3.45
N PHE A 84 7.20 -12.17 -3.17
CA PHE A 84 6.03 -11.60 -2.51
C PHE A 84 6.29 -11.12 -1.07
N PRO A 85 7.01 -11.88 -0.20
CA PRO A 85 7.39 -11.36 1.12
C PRO A 85 8.26 -10.09 1.04
N TRP A 86 9.20 -10.03 0.09
CA TRP A 86 10.04 -8.85 -0.14
C TRP A 86 9.20 -7.65 -0.57
N PHE A 87 8.29 -7.85 -1.53
CA PHE A 87 7.30 -6.84 -1.91
C PHE A 87 6.57 -6.32 -0.67
N PHE A 88 5.98 -7.22 0.13
CA PHE A 88 5.15 -6.85 1.25
C PHE A 88 5.91 -5.95 2.23
N TRP A 89 7.10 -6.36 2.66
CA TRP A 89 7.85 -5.60 3.67
C TRP A 89 8.43 -4.29 3.12
N ILE A 90 9.01 -4.30 1.91
CA ILE A 90 9.58 -3.08 1.30
C ILE A 90 8.50 -2.06 1.00
N TYR A 91 7.37 -2.51 0.44
CA TYR A 91 6.23 -1.64 0.12
C TYR A 91 5.65 -1.00 1.38
N ASN A 92 5.37 -1.80 2.41
CA ASN A 92 4.81 -1.30 3.68
C ASN A 92 5.79 -0.34 4.38
N ALA A 93 7.08 -0.66 4.40
CA ALA A 93 8.09 0.25 4.94
C ALA A 93 8.09 1.60 4.19
N GLY A 94 8.02 1.57 2.86
CA GLY A 94 7.93 2.78 2.04
C GLY A 94 6.68 3.60 2.32
N VAL A 95 5.51 2.97 2.44
CA VAL A 95 4.24 3.65 2.76
C VAL A 95 4.31 4.29 4.14
N VAL A 96 4.80 3.56 5.15
CA VAL A 96 4.95 4.09 6.52
C VAL A 96 5.91 5.29 6.55
N VAL A 97 7.08 5.18 5.92
CA VAL A 97 8.05 6.29 5.88
C VAL A 97 7.47 7.51 5.16
N THR A 98 6.85 7.30 3.99
CA THR A 98 6.26 8.39 3.19
C THR A 98 5.19 9.12 3.98
N THR A 99 4.26 8.38 4.58
CA THR A 99 3.11 8.95 5.31
C THR A 99 3.54 9.58 6.63
N ALA A 100 4.48 8.99 7.36
CA ALA A 100 5.06 9.58 8.57
C ALA A 100 5.74 10.93 8.26
N MET A 101 6.49 11.02 7.16
CA MET A 101 7.13 12.27 6.75
C MET A 101 6.12 13.32 6.27
N GLN A 102 5.05 12.91 5.57
CA GLN A 102 3.95 13.82 5.22
C GLN A 102 3.25 14.39 6.46
N ILE A 103 3.00 13.56 7.48
CA ILE A 103 2.41 14.02 8.75
C ILE A 103 3.37 15.00 9.43
N TRP A 104 4.64 14.63 9.58
CA TRP A 104 5.63 15.46 10.26
C TRP A 104 5.81 16.81 9.57
N HIS A 105 6.06 16.80 8.26
CA HIS A 105 6.22 18.02 7.48
C HIS A 105 4.93 18.85 7.45
N GLY A 106 3.77 18.19 7.39
CA GLY A 106 2.47 18.83 7.45
C GLY A 106 2.22 19.54 8.78
N MET A 107 2.64 18.97 9.91
CA MET A 107 2.57 19.61 11.21
C MET A 107 3.45 20.87 11.27
N LEU A 108 4.70 20.78 10.78
CA LEU A 108 5.59 21.95 10.70
C LEU A 108 4.99 23.07 9.84
N GLN A 109 4.43 22.71 8.68
CA GLN A 109 3.78 23.65 7.77
C GLN A 109 2.60 24.37 8.43
N VAL A 110 1.74 23.64 9.14
CA VAL A 110 0.59 24.22 9.85
C VAL A 110 1.03 25.16 10.97
N GLN A 111 2.16 24.87 11.62
CA GLN A 111 2.75 25.71 12.68
C GLN A 111 3.61 26.86 12.15
N GLY A 112 3.78 27.00 10.83
CA GLY A 112 4.67 28.01 10.23
C GLY A 112 6.16 27.78 10.52
N LEU A 113 6.55 26.55 10.87
CA LEU A 113 7.93 26.17 11.14
C LEU A 113 8.64 25.71 9.85
N GLU A 114 9.92 26.03 9.72
CA GLU A 114 10.71 25.59 8.57
C GLU A 114 10.97 24.08 8.61
N SER A 115 10.87 23.43 7.45
CA SER A 115 11.29 22.04 7.28
C SER A 115 12.78 21.95 7.01
N SER A 116 13.43 20.93 7.57
CA SER A 116 14.82 20.64 7.28
C SER A 116 15.01 19.87 5.96
N LYS A 117 16.19 20.03 5.35
CA LYS A 117 16.63 19.22 4.20
C LYS A 117 16.65 17.72 4.50
N MET A 118 16.86 17.36 5.77
CA MET A 118 16.85 15.96 6.23
C MET A 118 15.46 15.33 6.09
N ILE A 119 14.39 16.05 6.44
CA ILE A 119 13.00 15.57 6.31
C ILE A 119 12.68 15.30 4.83
N ALA A 120 13.09 16.20 3.93
CA ALA A 120 12.92 16.01 2.49
C ALA A 120 13.68 14.79 1.97
N GLY A 121 14.92 14.55 2.47
CA GLY A 121 15.70 13.37 2.14
C GLY A 121 15.03 12.06 2.55
N ILE A 122 14.52 11.98 3.79
CA ILE A 122 13.82 10.78 4.30
C ILE A 122 12.50 10.56 3.54
N ALA A 123 11.77 11.63 3.21
CA ALA A 123 10.57 11.53 2.37
C ALA A 123 10.90 10.94 0.99
N GLY A 124 12.03 11.33 0.39
CA GLY A 124 12.53 10.75 -0.85
C GLY A 124 12.84 9.25 -0.74
N LEU A 125 13.42 8.80 0.38
CA LEU A 125 13.67 7.38 0.63
C LEU A 125 12.36 6.58 0.73
N GLY A 126 11.33 7.13 1.38
CA GLY A 126 10.00 6.54 1.40
C GLY A 126 9.46 6.31 -0.02
N HIS A 127 9.59 7.31 -0.89
CA HIS A 127 9.17 7.22 -2.28
C HIS A 127 9.93 6.16 -3.07
N MET A 128 11.25 6.07 -2.88
CA MET A 128 12.08 5.02 -3.50
C MET A 128 11.67 3.61 -3.05
N LEU A 129 11.36 3.42 -1.76
CA LEU A 129 10.90 2.14 -1.22
C LEU A 129 9.53 1.75 -1.79
N VAL A 130 8.58 2.69 -1.90
CA VAL A 130 7.28 2.43 -2.55
C VAL A 130 7.49 2.02 -4.01
N GLY A 131 8.36 2.71 -4.74
CA GLY A 131 8.72 2.37 -6.12
C GLY A 131 9.34 0.97 -6.24
N ALA A 132 10.30 0.64 -5.38
CA ALA A 132 10.89 -0.69 -5.33
C ALA A 132 9.85 -1.78 -5.00
N GLY A 133 8.92 -1.49 -4.09
CA GLY A 133 7.78 -2.34 -3.79
C GLY A 133 6.93 -2.61 -5.04
N PHE A 134 6.54 -1.58 -5.79
CA PHE A 134 5.78 -1.77 -7.04
C PHE A 134 6.52 -2.63 -8.06
N VAL A 135 7.84 -2.45 -8.22
CA VAL A 135 8.66 -3.31 -9.09
C VAL A 135 8.56 -4.78 -8.66
N LEU A 136 8.70 -5.07 -7.36
CA LEU A 136 8.59 -6.43 -6.83
C LEU A 136 7.19 -7.02 -7.01
N LEU A 137 6.13 -6.21 -6.89
CA LEU A 137 4.76 -6.62 -7.16
C LEU A 137 4.59 -7.02 -8.64
N LEU A 138 5.05 -6.18 -9.56
CA LEU A 138 4.95 -6.44 -11.01
C LEU A 138 5.74 -7.68 -11.42
N LEU A 139 6.93 -7.90 -10.85
CA LEU A 139 7.72 -9.11 -11.08
C LEU A 139 7.00 -10.35 -10.52
N SER A 140 6.41 -10.25 -9.33
CA SER A 140 5.63 -11.34 -8.73
C SER A 140 4.44 -11.72 -9.60
N LEU A 141 3.71 -10.71 -10.08
CA LEU A 141 2.55 -10.88 -10.96
C LEU A 141 2.94 -11.45 -12.33
N ARG A 142 4.02 -10.94 -12.95
CA ARG A 142 4.56 -11.48 -14.21
C ARG A 142 4.87 -12.97 -14.10
N THR A 143 5.51 -13.39 -13.01
CA THR A 143 5.80 -14.80 -12.77
C THR A 143 4.52 -15.61 -12.58
N ALA A 144 3.53 -15.10 -11.85
CA ALA A 144 2.27 -15.81 -11.62
C ALA A 144 1.45 -15.97 -12.90
N ILE A 145 1.34 -14.92 -13.73
CA ILE A 145 0.66 -14.98 -15.04
C ILE A 145 1.31 -16.02 -15.95
N ARG A 146 2.65 -16.08 -16.00
CA ARG A 146 3.37 -17.08 -16.81
C ARG A 146 3.22 -18.52 -16.32
N ARG A 147 2.88 -18.72 -15.05
CA ARG A 147 2.62 -20.05 -14.45
C ARG A 147 1.19 -20.49 -14.64
N ALA A 148 0.24 -19.56 -14.79
CA ALA A 148 -1.15 -19.89 -14.97
C ALA A 148 -1.31 -20.69 -16.28
N PRO A 149 -1.78 -21.96 -16.24
CA PRO A 149 -2.18 -22.63 -17.46
C PRO A 149 -3.29 -21.79 -18.12
N VAL A 150 -3.25 -21.64 -19.45
CA VAL A 150 -4.34 -21.00 -20.21
C VAL A 150 -5.66 -21.56 -19.68
N SER A 151 -6.58 -20.70 -19.24
CA SER A 151 -7.77 -21.15 -18.53
C SER A 151 -8.50 -22.20 -19.39
N GLN A 152 -8.50 -23.44 -18.92
CA GLN A 152 -9.19 -24.54 -19.60
C GLN A 152 -10.69 -24.26 -19.75
N VAL A 153 -11.24 -23.35 -18.94
CA VAL A 153 -12.61 -22.85 -19.04
C VAL A 153 -12.86 -22.10 -20.35
N ALA A 154 -11.92 -21.27 -20.82
CA ALA A 154 -12.05 -20.59 -22.11
C ALA A 154 -11.92 -21.57 -23.28
N VAL A 155 -10.95 -22.51 -23.20
CA VAL A 155 -10.74 -23.54 -24.22
C VAL A 155 -11.95 -24.49 -24.29
N ALA A 156 -12.52 -24.89 -23.16
CA ALA A 156 -13.71 -25.75 -23.12
C ALA A 156 -14.98 -25.03 -23.65
N GLN A 157 -15.10 -23.72 -23.42
CA GLN A 157 -16.22 -22.93 -23.96
C GLN A 157 -16.06 -22.64 -25.46
N GLU A 158 -14.83 -22.59 -25.97
CA GLU A 158 -14.53 -22.40 -27.39
C GLU A 158 -14.67 -23.70 -28.18
N LEU A 159 -14.36 -24.86 -27.58
CA LEU A 159 -14.58 -26.19 -28.17
C LEU A 159 -16.05 -26.65 -28.11
N ALA A 160 -16.88 -26.02 -27.28
CA ALA A 160 -18.32 -26.31 -27.16
C ALA A 160 -19.21 -25.42 -28.05
N ARG A 161 -18.61 -24.54 -28.86
CA ARG A 161 -19.27 -23.75 -29.91
C ARG A 161 -18.96 -24.34 -31.28
#